data_AF-A0A843U483-F1
#
_entry.id   AF-A0A843U483-F1
#
_cell.length_a   1.000
_cell.length_b   1.000
_cell.length_c   1.000
_cell.angle_alpha   90.00
_cell.angle_beta   90.00
_cell.angle_gamma   90.00
#
_symmetry.space_group_name_H-M   'P 1'
#
loop_
_entity.id
_entity.type
_entity.pdbx_description
1 polymer ?
#
loop_
_entity_poly.entity_id
_entity_poly.type
_entity_poly.pdbx_seq_one_letter_code
_entity_poly.pdbx_strand_id
1 'polypeptide(L)'
;MHVGTNHWALLVINIKEKKFHVYDSLRNKDHRDIPQYVEELRRYMKGKHIDAENWSLRYPDPCPQQGSGDNCAIFTCKYMECLARRDTQGLPFSQHDMPTVRAKFTLHFIKAYFNAQERSECI
;
A
#
# COMPACT_ATOMS: atom_id res chain seq x y z
N MET A 1 -4.71 4.07 -1.89
CA MET A 1 -5.75 4.59 -2.81
C MET A 1 -7.06 3.90 -2.48
N HIS A 2 -8.14 4.66 -2.45
CA HIS A 2 -9.49 4.12 -2.32
C HIS A 2 -9.99 3.83 -3.74
N VAL A 3 -10.39 2.59 -4.02
CA VAL A 3 -10.72 2.16 -5.38
C VAL A 3 -12.13 1.58 -5.39
N GLY A 4 -12.98 2.00 -6.33
CA GLY A 4 -14.40 1.67 -6.29
C GLY A 4 -15.11 2.21 -5.04
N THR A 5 -15.98 1.40 -4.43
CA THR A 5 -16.85 1.86 -3.32
C THR A 5 -16.34 1.56 -1.92
N ASN A 6 -15.58 0.47 -1.72
CA ASN A 6 -15.16 0.01 -0.38
C ASN A 6 -13.86 -0.82 -0.45
N HIS A 7 -12.85 -0.36 -1.18
CA HIS A 7 -11.59 -1.11 -1.30
C HIS A 7 -10.36 -0.22 -1.20
N TRP A 8 -9.33 -0.73 -0.53
CA TRP A 8 -8.04 -0.08 -0.41
C TRP A 8 -6.99 -0.90 -1.15
N ALA A 9 -6.26 -0.22 -2.03
CA ALA A 9 -5.08 -0.75 -2.70
C ALA A 9 -3.88 0.18 -2.48
N LEU A 10 -2.67 -0.34 -2.69
CA LEU A 10 -1.42 0.39 -2.52
C LEU A 10 -0.80 0.69 -3.89
N LEU A 11 -0.57 1.98 -4.17
CA LEU A 11 0.19 2.45 -5.33
C LEU A 11 1.57 2.92 -4.85
N VAL A 12 2.62 2.33 -5.41
CA VAL A 12 4.02 2.58 -5.02
C VAL A 12 4.78 3.16 -6.20
N ILE A 13 5.53 4.23 -5.94
CA ILE A 13 6.43 4.84 -6.91
C ILE A 13 7.84 4.30 -6.68
N ASN A 14 8.33 3.48 -7.61
CA ASN A 14 9.71 2.99 -7.58
C ASN A 14 10.58 3.86 -8.50
N ILE A 15 11.25 4.85 -7.89
CA ILE A 15 12.08 5.83 -8.62
C ILE A 15 13.30 5.15 -9.26
N LYS A 16 13.91 4.19 -8.57
CA LYS A 16 15.10 3.47 -9.06
C LYS A 16 14.80 2.68 -10.33
N GLU A 17 13.66 1.99 -10.35
CA GLU A 17 13.24 1.18 -11.51
C GLU A 17 12.43 1.94 -12.55
N LYS A 18 12.04 3.19 -12.26
CA LYS A 18 11.17 4.01 -13.10
C LYS A 18 9.82 3.32 -13.38
N LYS A 19 9.15 2.87 -12.31
CA LYS A 19 7.89 2.12 -12.38
C LYS A 19 6.89 2.55 -11.31
N PHE A 20 5.62 2.34 -11.62
CA PHE A 20 4.53 2.36 -10.66
C PHE A 20 4.11 0.92 -10.36
N HIS A 21 4.04 0.53 -9.09
CA HIS A 21 3.58 -0.79 -8.68
C HIS A 21 2.23 -0.69 -7.95
N VAL A 22 1.29 -1.54 -8.32
CA VAL A 22 0.00 -1.68 -7.65
C VAL A 22 -0.05 -2.99 -6.90
N TYR A 23 -0.19 -2.91 -5.57
CA TYR A 23 -0.48 -4.05 -4.72
C TYR A 23 -1.95 -4.01 -4.34
N ASP A 24 -2.68 -5.01 -4.78
CA ASP A 24 -4.13 -5.12 -4.65
C ASP A 24 -4.47 -6.53 -4.15
N SER A 25 -5.12 -6.59 -2.99
CA SER A 25 -5.53 -7.84 -2.34
C SER A 25 -6.80 -8.46 -2.90
N LEU A 26 -7.57 -7.75 -3.75
CA LEU A 26 -8.76 -8.28 -4.43
C LEU A 26 -8.55 -8.50 -5.93
N ARG A 27 -7.36 -8.14 -6.45
CA ARG A 27 -6.91 -8.23 -7.84
C ARG A 27 -8.05 -8.07 -8.84
N ASN A 28 -8.79 -6.97 -8.71
CA ASN A 28 -9.89 -6.68 -9.62
C ASN A 28 -9.33 -5.95 -10.84
N LYS A 29 -9.38 -6.61 -12.00
CA LYS A 29 -8.88 -6.07 -13.27
C LYS A 29 -9.69 -4.86 -13.75
N ASP A 30 -10.86 -4.61 -13.17
CA ASP A 30 -11.79 -3.55 -13.57
C ASP A 30 -11.69 -2.27 -12.72
N HIS A 31 -10.61 -2.11 -11.96
CA HIS A 31 -10.33 -0.89 -11.22
C HIS A 31 -10.02 0.29 -12.16
N ARG A 32 -11.08 0.92 -12.70
CA ARG A 32 -11.03 2.05 -13.64
C ARG A 32 -10.37 3.31 -13.07
N ASP A 33 -10.23 3.40 -11.75
CA ASP A 33 -9.68 4.58 -11.06
C ASP A 33 -8.13 4.57 -11.01
N ILE A 34 -7.49 3.40 -11.14
CA ILE A 34 -6.01 3.29 -11.04
C ILE A 34 -5.28 4.14 -12.09
N PRO A 35 -5.66 4.13 -13.38
CA PRO A 35 -5.05 5.02 -14.38
C PRO A 35 -5.13 6.50 -14.01
N GLN A 36 -6.23 6.94 -13.37
CA GLN A 36 -6.39 8.33 -12.94
C GLN A 36 -5.42 8.68 -11.81
N TYR A 37 -5.28 7.81 -10.80
CA TYR A 37 -4.28 7.97 -9.74
C TYR A 37 -2.84 8.03 -10.28
N VAL A 38 -2.51 7.21 -11.27
CA VAL A 38 -1.18 7.22 -11.90
C VAL A 38 -0.93 8.55 -12.61
N GLU A 39 -1.93 9.09 -13.31
CA GLU A 39 -1.79 10.36 -14.02
C GLU A 39 -1.67 11.54 -13.05
N GLU A 40 -2.41 11.53 -11.95
CA GLU A 40 -2.24 12.52 -10.86
C GLU A 40 -0.83 12.50 -10.28
N LEU A 41 -0.27 11.30 -10.04
CA LEU A 41 1.10 11.14 -9.59
C LEU A 41 2.12 11.64 -10.63
N ARG A 42 1.91 11.36 -11.93
CA ARG A 42 2.76 11.89 -12.99
C ARG A 42 2.77 13.41 -13.00
N ARG A 43 1.60 14.04 -12.92
CA ARG A 43 1.48 15.50 -12.85
C ARG A 43 2.19 16.07 -11.62
N TYR A 44 2.01 15.43 -10.46
CA TYR A 44 2.71 15.83 -9.23
C TYR A 44 4.23 15.71 -9.39
N MET A 45 4.73 14.59 -9.91
CA MET A 45 6.17 14.35 -10.12
C MET A 45 6.78 15.28 -11.17
N LYS A 46 6.06 15.62 -12.24
CA LYS A 46 6.47 16.63 -13.22
C LYS A 46 6.70 17.99 -12.56
N GLY A 47 5.82 18.39 -11.64
CA GLY A 47 6.00 19.58 -10.80
C GLY A 47 7.19 19.51 -9.83
N LYS A 48 7.76 18.32 -9.61
CA LYS A 48 8.99 18.08 -8.84
C LYS A 48 10.21 17.80 -9.73
N HIS A 49 10.12 18.13 -11.03
CA HIS A 49 11.19 17.91 -12.02
C HIS A 49 11.57 16.42 -12.21
N ILE A 50 10.65 15.50 -11.94
CA ILE A 50 10.82 14.07 -12.23
C ILE A 50 9.95 13.73 -13.44
N ASP A 51 10.60 13.40 -14.57
CA ASP A 51 9.91 12.90 -15.76
C ASP A 51 9.56 11.41 -15.62
N ALA A 52 8.27 11.16 -15.47
CA ALA A 52 7.67 9.85 -15.30
C ALA A 52 6.72 9.44 -16.45
N GLU A 53 6.76 10.13 -17.58
CA GLU A 53 5.83 9.92 -18.70
C GLU A 53 5.97 8.50 -19.27
N ASN A 54 7.22 8.05 -19.43
CA ASN A 54 7.56 6.72 -19.94
C ASN A 54 7.58 5.62 -18.87
N TRP A 55 7.21 5.93 -17.62
CA TRP A 55 7.23 4.93 -16.55
C TRP A 55 6.04 4.00 -16.67
N SER A 56 6.32 2.72 -16.53
CA SER A 56 5.32 1.67 -16.73
C SER A 56 4.61 1.30 -15.43
N LEU A 57 3.31 0.97 -15.55
CA LEU A 57 2.51 0.41 -14.47
C LEU A 57 2.74 -1.11 -14.38
N ARG A 58 2.89 -1.63 -13.18
CA ARG A 58 3.08 -3.07 -12.91
C ARG A 58 2.17 -3.51 -11.76
N TYR A 59 1.69 -4.73 -11.90
CA TYR A 59 0.95 -5.45 -10.87
C TYR A 59 1.85 -6.64 -10.48
N PRO A 60 2.57 -6.57 -9.35
CA PRO A 60 3.45 -7.65 -8.93
C PRO A 60 2.69 -8.98 -8.79
N ASP A 61 3.34 -10.07 -9.19
CA ASP A 61 2.81 -11.43 -9.12
C ASP A 61 3.97 -12.37 -8.71
N PRO A 62 3.82 -13.24 -7.69
CA PRO A 62 2.64 -13.40 -6.83
C PRO A 62 2.38 -12.19 -5.92
N CYS A 63 1.10 -11.87 -5.70
CA CYS A 63 0.66 -10.89 -4.70
C CYS A 63 -0.35 -11.56 -3.76
N PRO A 64 -0.11 -11.59 -2.43
CA PRO A 64 -1.04 -12.16 -1.47
C PRO A 64 -2.44 -11.57 -1.62
N GLN A 65 -3.45 -12.42 -1.73
CA GLN A 65 -4.84 -12.03 -1.92
C GLN A 65 -5.65 -12.25 -0.64
N GLN A 66 -6.67 -11.41 -0.45
CA GLN A 66 -7.61 -11.58 0.64
C GLN A 66 -8.71 -12.58 0.27
N GLY A 67 -9.12 -13.40 1.23
CA GLY A 67 -10.28 -14.30 1.08
C GLY A 67 -11.62 -13.63 1.38
N SER A 68 -11.60 -12.45 2.02
CA SER A 68 -12.77 -11.73 2.50
C SER A 68 -12.62 -10.23 2.27
N GLY A 69 -13.72 -9.50 2.04
CA GLY A 69 -13.75 -8.06 1.71
C GLY A 69 -13.24 -7.11 2.80
N ASP A 70 -13.09 -7.58 4.04
CA ASP A 70 -12.84 -6.76 5.24
C ASP A 70 -11.35 -6.54 5.58
N ASN A 71 -10.44 -7.22 4.87
CA ASN A 71 -9.01 -7.23 5.20
C ASN A 71 -8.16 -6.25 4.37
N CYS A 72 -8.73 -5.53 3.39
CA CYS A 72 -7.96 -4.75 2.41
C CYS A 72 -7.02 -3.71 3.04
N ALA A 73 -7.48 -3.03 4.10
CA ALA A 73 -6.65 -2.08 4.85
C ALA A 73 -5.45 -2.77 5.51
N ILE A 74 -5.65 -3.95 6.10
CA ILE A 74 -4.58 -4.72 6.77
C ILE A 74 -3.58 -5.28 5.74
N PHE A 75 -4.05 -5.77 4.60
CA PHE A 75 -3.17 -6.16 3.48
C PHE A 75 -2.35 -4.96 2.99
N THR A 76 -2.97 -3.80 2.82
CA THR A 76 -2.28 -2.55 2.42
C THR A 76 -1.17 -2.21 3.40
N CYS A 77 -1.45 -2.22 4.71
CA CYS A 77 -0.43 -2.02 5.75
C CYS A 77 0.68 -3.06 5.68
N LYS A 78 0.33 -4.33 5.46
CA LYS A 78 1.31 -5.42 5.41
C LYS A 78 2.21 -5.33 4.17
N TYR A 79 1.68 -4.97 3.01
CA TYR A 79 2.47 -4.67 1.81
C TYR A 79 3.49 -3.56 2.10
N MET A 80 3.03 -2.45 2.70
CA MET A 80 3.92 -1.34 3.06
C MET A 80 5.02 -1.78 4.03
N GLU A 81 4.70 -2.59 5.05
CA GLU A 81 5.68 -3.11 6.01
C GLU A 81 6.77 -3.94 5.30
N CYS A 82 6.38 -4.87 4.42
CA CYS A 82 7.33 -5.69 3.66
C CYS A 82 8.23 -4.83 2.75
N LEU A 83 7.64 -3.87 2.03
CA LEU A 83 8.38 -3.00 1.12
C LEU A 83 9.34 -2.07 1.88
N ALA A 84 8.92 -1.52 3.03
CA ALA A 84 9.75 -0.66 3.85
C ALA A 84 10.96 -1.41 4.44
N ARG A 85 10.79 -2.69 4.77
CA ARG A 85 11.87 -3.57 5.21
C ARG A 85 12.84 -3.99 4.10
N ARG A 86 12.58 -3.56 2.85
CA ARG A 86 13.31 -3.99 1.65
C ARG A 86 13.38 -5.50 1.56
N ASP A 87 12.29 -6.17 1.89
CA ASP A 87 12.26 -7.63 1.92
C ASP A 87 12.57 -8.15 0.51
N THR A 88 13.75 -8.75 0.34
CA THR A 88 14.23 -9.26 -0.96
C THR A 88 13.53 -10.54 -1.36
N GLN A 89 12.75 -11.13 -0.45
CA GLN A 89 12.03 -12.39 -0.62
C GLN A 89 10.57 -12.21 -1.08
N GLY A 90 10.15 -10.99 -1.43
CA GLY A 90 8.81 -10.71 -1.92
C GLY A 90 7.82 -10.39 -0.81
N LEU A 91 6.62 -10.98 -0.86
CA LEU A 91 5.54 -10.75 0.11
C LEU A 91 5.24 -12.07 0.86
N PRO A 92 5.99 -12.40 1.91
CA PRO A 92 5.94 -13.71 2.57
C PRO A 92 4.79 -13.80 3.58
N PHE A 93 3.56 -13.59 3.11
CA PHE A 93 2.37 -13.71 3.94
C PHE A 93 1.15 -14.07 3.10
N SER A 94 0.08 -14.48 3.76
CA SER A 94 -1.16 -14.92 3.13
C SER A 94 -2.38 -14.48 3.93
N GLN A 95 -3.58 -14.78 3.41
CA GLN A 95 -4.83 -14.61 4.15
C GLN A 95 -4.82 -15.30 5.52
N HIS A 96 -4.12 -16.43 5.67
CA HIS A 96 -4.07 -17.17 6.94
C HIS A 96 -3.40 -16.39 8.07
N ASP A 97 -2.52 -15.45 7.73
CA ASP A 97 -1.80 -14.63 8.69
C ASP A 97 -2.62 -13.44 9.19
N MET A 98 -3.73 -13.09 8.51
CA MET A 98 -4.47 -11.86 8.74
C MET A 98 -5.00 -11.68 10.17
N PRO A 99 -5.50 -12.71 10.88
CA PRO A 99 -5.91 -12.55 12.28
C PRO A 99 -4.75 -12.04 13.17
N THR A 100 -3.57 -12.66 13.04
CA THR A 100 -2.38 -12.31 13.81
C THR A 100 -1.82 -10.94 13.39
N VAL A 101 -1.76 -10.67 12.09
CA VAL A 101 -1.28 -9.40 11.54
C VAL A 101 -2.19 -8.25 11.97
N ARG A 102 -3.52 -8.44 11.95
CA ARG A 102 -4.51 -7.48 12.42
C ARG A 102 -4.29 -7.14 13.89
N ALA A 103 -4.18 -8.15 14.75
CA ALA A 103 -3.93 -7.93 16.18
C ALA A 103 -2.62 -7.16 16.44
N LYS A 104 -1.55 -7.50 15.71
CA LYS A 104 -0.26 -6.80 15.80
C LYS A 104 -0.39 -5.32 15.41
N PHE A 105 -1.02 -5.02 14.28
CA PHE A 105 -1.20 -3.63 13.85
C PHE A 105 -2.11 -2.85 14.80
N THR A 106 -3.21 -3.43 15.28
CA THR A 106 -4.06 -2.80 16.31
C THR A 106 -3.25 -2.41 17.54
N LEU A 107 -2.40 -3.32 18.05
CA LEU A 107 -1.54 -3.03 19.19
C LEU A 107 -0.54 -1.90 18.87
N HIS A 108 0.07 -1.91 17.69
CA HIS A 108 0.98 -0.85 17.27
C HIS A 108 0.30 0.52 17.19
N PHE A 109 -0.92 0.58 16.63
CA PHE A 109 -1.68 1.83 16.53
C PHE A 109 -2.08 2.37 17.90
N ILE A 110 -2.55 1.50 18.81
CA ILE A 110 -2.90 1.90 20.18
C ILE A 110 -1.67 2.46 20.90
N LYS A 111 -0.53 1.77 20.84
CA LYS A 111 0.72 2.25 21.44
C LYS A 111 1.16 3.59 20.85
N ALA A 112 1.11 3.72 19.52
CA ALA A 112 1.49 4.96 18.85
C ALA A 112 0.59 6.14 19.26
N TYR A 113 -0.71 5.88 19.43
CA TYR A 113 -1.67 6.87 19.91
C TYR A 113 -1.33 7.38 21.31
N PHE A 114 -1.15 6.48 22.28
CA PHE A 114 -0.78 6.88 23.65
C PHE A 114 0.57 7.62 23.71
N ASN A 115 1.59 7.12 23.02
CA ASN A 115 2.89 7.78 22.95
C ASN A 115 2.82 9.18 22.31
N ALA A 116 1.86 9.43 21.42
CA ALA A 116 1.66 10.74 20.84
C ALA A 116 0.99 11.71 21.83
N GLN A 117 0.06 11.22 22.66
CA GLN A 117 -0.57 12.03 23.71
C GLN A 117 0.44 12.46 24.78
N GLU A 118 1.26 11.54 25.30
CA GLU A 118 2.29 11.85 26.31
C GLU A 118 3.31 12.90 25.83
N ARG A 119 3.66 12.88 24.53
CA ARG A 119 4.55 13.90 23.93
C ARG A 119 3.89 15.26 23.75
N SER A 120 2.56 15.30 23.66
CA SER A 120 1.79 16.54 23.49
C SER A 120 1.63 17.28 24.83
N GLU A 121 1.68 16.55 25.95
CA GLU A 121 1.59 17.10 27.31
C GLU A 121 2.94 17.60 27.86
N CYS A 122 4.04 17.32 27.14
CA CYS A 122 5.40 17.71 27.51
C CYS A 122 5.89 19.02 26.83
N ILE A 123 4.99 19.75 26.17
CA ILE A 123 5.23 21.04 25.49
C ILE A 123 4.30 22.09 26.11
#